data_AF-A0A527VK95-F1
#
_entry.id   AF-A0A527VK95-F1
#
_cell.length_a   1.000
_cell.length_b   1.000
_cell.length_c   1.000
_cell.angle_alpha   90.00
_cell.angle_beta   90.00
_cell.angle_gamma   90.00
#
_symmetry.space_group_name_H-M   'P 1'
#
loop_
_entity.id
_entity.type
_entity.pdbx_description
1 polymer ?
#
loop_
_entity_poly.entity_id
_entity_poly.type
_entity_poly.pdbx_seq_one_letter_code
_entity_poly.pdbx_strand_id
1 'polypeptide(L)' 'MTVDEEDAVAVMKRLARPLGNDPAIVSGESGGAGLAGLVRAAGDGHMRTALGLDGHSRVLVINSEGA' A
#
# COMPACT_ATOMS: atom_id res chain seq x y z
N MET A 1 0.85 -12.08 -6.51
CA MET A 1 1.71 -11.82 -5.34
C MET A 1 0.88 -12.04 -4.10
N THR A 2 1.51 -12.45 -3.01
CA THR A 2 0.93 -12.46 -1.66
C THR A 2 1.64 -11.40 -0.84
N VAL A 3 0.94 -10.80 0.12
CA VAL A 3 1.51 -9.92 1.13
C VAL A 3 1.32 -10.60 2.48
N ASP A 4 2.30 -10.45 3.36
CA ASP A 4 2.27 -11.08 4.67
C ASP A 4 1.53 -10.18 5.68
N GLU A 5 1.18 -10.72 6.85
CA GLU A 5 0.44 -9.97 7.88
C GLU A 5 1.25 -8.76 8.37
N GLU A 6 2.57 -8.89 8.41
CA GLU A 6 3.48 -7.79 8.73
C GLU A 6 3.42 -6.65 7.71
N ASP A 7 3.18 -6.95 6.43
CA ASP A 7 3.00 -5.95 5.39
C ASP A 7 1.69 -5.16 5.62
N ALA A 8 0.61 -5.85 6.04
CA ALA A 8 -0.65 -5.22 6.41
C ALA A 8 -0.48 -4.28 7.61
N VAL A 9 0.18 -4.74 8.67
CA VAL A 9 0.48 -3.92 9.86
C VAL A 9 1.34 -2.70 9.52
N ALA A 10 2.34 -2.87 8.65
CA ALA A 10 3.19 -1.77 8.20
C ALA A 10 2.38 -0.70 7.46
N VAL A 11 1.43 -1.12 6.62
CA VAL A 11 0.54 -0.20 5.90
C VAL A 11 -0.46 0.47 6.81
N MET A 12 -1.08 -0.25 7.74
CA MET A 12 -1.98 0.36 8.74
C MET A 12 -1.26 1.48 9.49
N LYS A 13 -0.02 1.23 9.93
CA LYS A 13 0.82 2.25 10.61
C LYS A 13 1.14 3.43 9.70
N ARG A 14 1.43 3.18 8.42
CA ARG A 14 1.75 4.24 7.45
C ARG A 14 0.53 5.10 7.09
N LEU A 15 -0.65 4.49 6.97
CA LEU A 15 -1.91 5.21 6.75
C LEU A 15 -2.28 6.04 7.98
N ALA A 16 -2.09 5.50 9.19
CA ALA A 16 -2.36 6.21 10.44
C ALA A 16 -1.32 7.30 10.76
N ARG A 17 -0.09 7.16 10.25
CA ARG A 17 1.04 8.09 10.45
C ARG A 17 1.66 8.45 9.09
N PRO A 18 0.96 9.26 8.28
CA PRO A 18 1.35 9.55 6.92
C PRO A 18 2.60 10.44 6.84
N LEU A 19 3.19 10.52 5.65
CA LEU A 19 4.34 11.38 5.38
C LEU A 19 3.86 12.79 5.00
N GLY A 20 4.55 13.82 5.51
CA GLY A 20 4.26 15.21 5.16
C GLY A 20 2.83 15.62 5.51
N ASN A 21 2.07 16.07 4.52
CA ASN A 21 0.70 16.56 4.67
C ASN A 21 -0.36 15.60 4.11
N ASP A 22 0.02 14.35 3.81
CA ASP A 22 -0.94 13.33 3.39
C ASP A 22 -1.98 13.08 4.50
N PRO A 23 -3.26 12.83 4.16
CA PRO A 23 -4.30 12.63 5.16
C PRO A 23 -4.08 11.33 5.93
N ALA A 24 -4.31 11.37 7.24
CA ALA A 24 -4.33 10.17 8.06
C ALA A 24 -5.59 9.35 7.74
N ILE A 25 -5.42 8.04 7.55
CA ILE A 25 -6.49 7.10 7.22
C ILE A 25 -6.42 5.95 8.23
N VAL A 26 -7.58 5.61 8.81
CA VAL A 26 -7.73 4.40 9.62
C VAL A 26 -8.05 3.24 8.70
N SER A 27 -7.31 2.15 8.82
CA SER A 27 -7.45 0.95 8.01
C SER A 27 -7.37 -0.27 8.90
N GLY A 28 -8.24 -1.24 8.67
CA GLY A 28 -8.08 -2.60 9.16
C GLY A 28 -7.00 -3.35 8.38
N GLU A 29 -6.76 -4.60 8.77
CA GLU A 29 -5.73 -5.47 8.17
C GLU A 29 -6.03 -5.75 6.70
N SER A 30 -7.28 -6.13 6.40
CA SER A 30 -7.71 -6.40 5.01
C SER A 30 -7.87 -5.11 4.23
N GLY A 31 -8.25 -4.02 4.91
CA GLY A 31 -8.43 -2.70 4.33
C GLY A 31 -7.18 -2.18 3.62
N GLY A 32 -6.02 -2.38 4.24
CA GLY A 32 -4.74 -1.87 3.73
C GLY A 32 -4.07 -2.75 2.68
N ALA A 33 -4.59 -3.95 2.42
CA ALA A 33 -3.91 -4.97 1.63
C ALA A 33 -3.53 -4.51 0.21
N GLY A 34 -4.39 -3.70 -0.43
CA GLY A 34 -4.08 -3.15 -1.75
C GLY A 34 -2.87 -2.20 -1.75
N LEU A 35 -2.72 -1.39 -0.71
CA LEU A 35 -1.56 -0.50 -0.57
C LEU A 35 -0.30 -1.31 -0.19
N ALA A 36 -0.45 -2.38 0.59
CA ALA A 36 0.64 -3.29 0.91
C ALA A 36 1.20 -3.93 -0.36
N GLY A 37 0.30 -4.41 -1.23
CA GLY A 37 0.65 -4.92 -2.55
C GLY A 37 1.42 -3.90 -3.39
N LEU A 38 0.94 -2.65 -3.44
CA LEU A 38 1.60 -1.59 -4.19
C LEU A 38 3.01 -1.28 -3.65
N VAL A 39 3.17 -1.14 -2.33
CA VAL A 39 4.47 -0.83 -1.71
C VAL A 39 5.48 -1.94 -2.02
N ARG A 40 5.07 -3.20 -1.90
CA ARG A 40 5.92 -4.36 -2.21
C ARG A 40 6.28 -4.42 -3.70
N ALA A 41 5.29 -4.22 -4.58
CA ALA A 41 5.51 -4.20 -6.01
C ALA A 41 6.45 -3.06 -6.47
N ALA A 42 6.36 -1.88 -5.86
CA ALA A 42 7.21 -0.74 -6.19
C ALA A 42 8.66 -0.92 -5.70
N GLY A 43 8.87 -1.68 -4.61
CA GLY A 43 10.19 -2.01 -4.06
C GLY A 43 10.91 -3.14 -4.80
N ASP A 44 10.19 -4.00 -5.52
CA ASP A 44 10.74 -5.11 -6.30
C ASP A 44 10.90 -4.71 -7.77
N GLY A 45 12.13 -4.69 -8.29
CA GLY A 45 12.41 -4.24 -9.65
C GLY A 45 11.73 -5.07 -10.75
N HIS A 46 11.56 -6.37 -10.53
CA HIS A 46 10.91 -7.26 -11.50
C HIS A 46 9.40 -7.03 -11.51
N MET A 47 8.77 -6.99 -10.33
CA MET A 47 7.34 -6.71 -10.21
C MET A 47 6.99 -5.30 -10.68
N ARG A 48 7.81 -4.30 -10.33
CA ARG A 48 7.64 -2.92 -10.78
C ARG A 48 7.61 -2.83 -12.31
N THR A 49 8.53 -3.53 -12.97
CA THR A 49 8.60 -3.59 -14.43
C THR A 49 7.42 -4.35 -15.03
N ALA A 50 7.07 -5.51 -14.45
CA ALA A 50 5.96 -6.35 -14.93
C ALA A 50 4.60 -5.64 -14.83
N LEU A 51 4.41 -4.80 -13.82
CA LEU A 51 3.20 -3.99 -13.62
C LEU A 51 3.23 -2.64 -14.33
N GLY A 52 4.34 -2.28 -14.99
CA GLY A 52 4.50 -0.99 -15.65
C GLY A 52 4.48 0.21 -14.69
N LEU A 53 4.91 0.00 -13.43
CA LEU A 53 4.94 1.05 -12.42
C LEU A 53 6.15 1.95 -12.62
N ASP A 54 5.89 3.24 -12.79
CA ASP A 54 6.89 4.28 -13.00
C ASP A 54 6.52 5.60 -12.31
N GLY A 55 7.30 6.65 -12.55
CA GLY A 55 7.07 7.98 -11.98
C GLY A 55 5.83 8.71 -12.51
N HIS A 56 5.17 8.21 -13.56
CA HIS A 56 3.95 8.78 -14.14
C HIS A 56 2.69 8.00 -13.76
N SER A 57 2.86 6.84 -13.12
CA SER A 57 1.77 5.97 -12.71
C SER A 57 0.86 6.65 -11.70
N ARG A 58 -0.46 6.58 -11.95
CA ARG A 58 -1.49 6.99 -10.98
C ARG A 58 -2.23 5.74 -10.52
N VAL A 59 -2.01 5.35 -9.27
CA VAL A 59 -2.54 4.10 -8.72
C VAL A 59 -3.76 4.40 -7.85
N LEU A 60 -4.86 3.71 -8.13
CA LEU A 60 -6.03 3.68 -7.26
C LEU A 60 -5.89 2.48 -6.32
N VAL A 61 -6.02 2.74 -5.01
CA VAL A 61 -6.14 1.71 -3.99
C VAL A 61 -7.44 1.93 -3.22
N ILE A 62 -8.15 0.85 -2.90
CA ILE A 62 -9.36 0.88 -2.09
C ILE A 62 -9.01 0.40 -0.69
N ASN A 63 -9.31 1.24 0.31
CA ASN A 63 -9.35 0.80 1.70
C ASN A 63 -10.73 0.17 1.98
N SER A 64 -10.80 -1.15 2.08
CA SER A 64 -12.08 -1.86 2.20
C SER A 64 -12.71 -1.82 3.60
N GLU A 65 -11.93 -1.51 4.63
CA GLU A 65 -12.41 -1.48 6.03
C GLU A 65 -11.62 -0.51 6.91
N GLY A 66 -12.27 0.02 7.93
CA GLY A 66 -11.62 0.74 9.03
C GLY A 66 -11.10 -0.21 10.11
N ALA A 67 -10.87 0.34 11.30
CA ALA A 67 -10.51 -0.38 12.52
C ALA A 67 -11.42 0.06 13.67
#